data_AF-A0A937MAY0-F1
#
_entry.id   AF-A0A937MAY0-F1
#
_cell.length_a   1.000
_cell.length_b   1.000
_cell.length_c   1.000
_cell.angle_alpha   90.00
_cell.angle_beta   90.00
_cell.angle_gamma   90.00
#
_symmetry.space_group_name_H-M   'P 1'
#
loop_
_entity.id
_entity.type
_entity.pdbx_description
1 polymer ?
#
loop_
_entity_poly.entity_id
_entity_poly.type
_entity_poly.pdbx_seq_one_letter_code
_entity_poly.pdbx_strand_id
1 'polypeptide(L)' 'MANDVTVEKAAQELFERHGKLAVEIAYERAERLSRRGDQPTLGKALMVLTEVEKLVGNTGPSPDLRYSRLH' A
#
# COMPACT_ATOMS: atom_id res chain seq x y z
N MET A 1 3.44 6.23 -18.20
CA MET A 1 2.06 5.77 -17.95
C MET A 1 1.91 4.25 -17.78
N ALA A 2 2.94 3.41 -17.96
CA ALA A 2 2.84 1.95 -17.75
C ALA A 2 3.13 1.46 -16.32
N ASN A 3 3.76 2.28 -15.47
CA ASN A 3 4.15 1.87 -14.12
C ASN A 3 2.98 1.83 -13.14
N ASP A 4 2.03 2.77 -13.21
CA ASP A 4 0.89 2.84 -12.29
C ASP A 4 -0.02 1.61 -12.40
N VAL A 5 -0.34 1.17 -13.62
CA VAL A 5 -1.16 -0.02 -13.88
C VAL A 5 -0.50 -1.29 -13.28
N THR A 6 0.83 -1.36 -13.27
CA THR A 6 1.53 -2.49 -12.63
C THR A 6 1.53 -2.42 -11.11
N VAL A 7 1.48 -1.22 -10.53
CA VAL A 7 1.43 -1.02 -9.07
C VAL A 7 0.06 -1.40 -8.52
N GLU A 8 -1.02 -0.89 -9.12
CA GLU A 8 -2.39 -1.19 -8.71
C GLU A 8 -2.69 -2.68 -8.79
N LYS A 9 -2.29 -3.33 -9.90
CA LYS A 9 -2.49 -4.76 -10.07
C LYS A 9 -1.70 -5.58 -9.03
N ALA A 10 -0.44 -5.20 -8.77
CA ALA A 10 0.36 -5.89 -7.75
C ALA A 10 -0.21 -5.72 -6.34
N ALA A 11 -0.74 -4.53 -6.02
CA ALA A 11 -1.42 -4.27 -4.76
C ALA A 11 -2.70 -5.10 -4.62
N GLN A 12 -3.49 -5.17 -5.68
CA GLN A 12 -4.70 -5.98 -5.73
C GLN A 12 -4.39 -7.47 -5.54
N GLU A 13 -3.43 -8.02 -6.28
CA GLU A 13 -3.03 -9.43 -6.13
C GLU A 13 -2.50 -9.74 -4.72
N LEU A 14 -1.76 -8.80 -4.11
CA LEU A 14 -1.27 -8.98 -2.73
C LEU A 14 -2.42 -8.96 -1.72
N PHE A 15 -3.37 -8.04 -1.88
CA PHE A 15 -4.55 -7.94 -1.04
C PHE A 15 -5.49 -9.13 -1.21
N GLU A 16 -5.72 -9.62 -2.41
CA GLU A 16 -6.57 -10.80 -2.66
C GLU A 16 -5.98 -12.07 -2.01
N ARG A 17 -4.64 -12.20 -1.99
CA ARG A 17 -3.96 -13.37 -1.42
C ARG A 17 -3.86 -13.33 0.11
N HIS A 18 -3.67 -12.15 0.69
CA HIS A 18 -3.31 -12.00 2.10
C HIS A 18 -4.31 -11.18 2.93
N GLY A 19 -5.31 -10.58 2.29
CA GLY A 19 -6.31 -9.73 2.93
C GLY A 19 -5.67 -8.58 3.72
N LYS A 20 -6.07 -8.42 4.98
CA LYS A 20 -5.58 -7.36 5.87
C LYS A 20 -4.08 -7.47 6.17
N LEU A 21 -3.48 -8.67 6.07
CA LEU A 21 -2.04 -8.88 6.27
C LEU A 21 -1.19 -8.36 5.11
N ALA A 22 -1.81 -8.01 3.98
CA ALA A 22 -1.09 -7.49 2.82
C ALA A 22 -0.30 -6.22 3.14
N VAL A 23 -0.79 -5.37 4.05
CA VAL A 23 -0.10 -4.14 4.49
C VAL A 23 1.21 -4.47 5.20
N GLU A 24 1.17 -5.40 6.16
CA GLU A 24 2.35 -5.80 6.92
C GLU A 24 3.41 -6.42 5.99
N ILE A 25 2.99 -7.30 5.07
CA ILE A 25 3.87 -7.94 4.09
C ILE A 25 4.52 -6.91 3.15
N ALA A 26 3.73 -5.94 2.66
CA ALA A 26 4.24 -4.87 1.81
C ALA A 26 5.23 -3.97 2.56
N TYR A 27 4.93 -3.66 3.83
CA TYR A 27 5.79 -2.88 4.71
C TYR A 27 7.14 -3.57 4.96
N GLU A 28 7.14 -4.85 5.36
CA GLU A 28 8.36 -5.64 5.57
C GLU A 28 9.21 -5.73 4.29
N ARG A 29 8.55 -5.76 3.12
CA ARG A 29 9.26 -5.78 1.83
C ARG A 29 9.90 -4.45 1.52
N ALA A 30 9.21 -3.34 1.76
CA ALA A 30 9.78 -2.00 1.62
C ALA A 30 10.95 -1.78 2.60
N GLU A 31 10.82 -2.22 3.85
CA GLU A 31 11.88 -2.12 4.85
C GLU A 31 13.14 -2.89 4.42
N ARG A 32 12.98 -4.13 3.93
CA ARG A 32 14.11 -4.93 3.42
C ARG A 32 14.80 -4.28 2.22
N LEU A 33 14.04 -3.66 1.32
CA LEU A 33 14.60 -2.95 0.16
C LEU A 33 15.33 -1.68 0.57
N SER A 34 14.79 -0.95 1.56
CA SER A 34 15.45 0.20 2.17
C SER A 34 16.80 -0.17 2.77
N ARG A 35 16.87 -1.26 3.54
CA ARG A 35 18.12 -1.77 4.13
C ARG A 35 19.15 -2.21 3.08
N ARG A 36 18.71 -2.62 1.89
CA ARG A 36 19.58 -3.03 0.78
C ARG A 36 20.10 -1.85 -0.06
N GLY A 37 19.57 -0.65 0.14
CA GLY A 37 19.94 0.55 -0.62
C GLY A 37 19.42 0.54 -2.06
N ASP A 38 18.49 -0.34 -2.40
CA ASP A 38 17.94 -0.46 -3.77
C ASP A 38 16.79 0.54 -3.98
N GLN A 39 17.17 1.83 -4.05
CA GLN A 39 16.28 2.98 -4.18
C GLN A 39 15.19 2.86 -5.27
N PRO A 40 15.49 2.41 -6.51
CA PRO A 40 14.45 2.33 -7.55
C PRO A 40 13.38 1.27 -7.25
N THR A 41 13.77 0.15 -6.65
CA THR A 41 12.82 -0.91 -6.26
C THR A 41 12.08 -0.56 -4.98
N LEU A 42 12.75 0.14 -4.05
CA LEU A 42 12.10 0.71 -2.86
C LEU A 42 10.97 1.66 -3.25
N GLY A 43 11.21 2.58 -4.19
CA GLY A 43 10.18 3.51 -4.66
C GLY A 43 8.93 2.78 -5.16
N LYS A 44 9.11 1.72 -5.96
CA LYS A 44 7.99 0.88 -6.43
C LYS A 44 7.30 0.13 -5.29
N ALA A 45 8.05 -0.41 -4.34
CA ALA A 45 7.50 -1.12 -3.19
C ALA A 45 6.66 -0.21 -2.28
N LEU A 46 7.09 1.04 -2.09
CA LEU A 46 6.34 2.05 -1.35
C LEU A 46 5.04 2.43 -2.08
N MET A 47 5.08 2.57 -3.41
CA MET A 47 3.86 2.82 -4.19
C MET A 47 2.85 1.66 -4.04
N VAL A 48 3.33 0.41 -4.10
CA VAL A 48 2.46 -0.77 -3.87
C VAL A 48 1.92 -0.79 -2.45
N LEU A 49 2.72 -0.48 -1.43
CA LEU A 49 2.27 -0.37 -0.05
C LEU A 49 1.11 0.63 0.09
N THR A 50 1.25 1.83 -0.49
CA THR A 50 0.21 2.86 -0.47
C THR A 50 -1.10 2.38 -1.11
N GLU A 51 -1.04 1.68 -2.25
CA GLU A 51 -2.25 1.13 -2.86
C GLU A 51 -2.88 0.01 -2.03
N VAL A 52 -2.08 -0.84 -1.39
CA VAL A 52 -2.57 -1.88 -0.48
C VAL A 52 -3.24 -1.26 0.76
N GLU A 53 -2.66 -0.20 1.32
CA GLU A 53 -3.26 0.56 2.43
C GLU A 53 -4.62 1.15 2.05
N LYS A 54 -4.76 1.68 0.83
CA LYS A 54 -6.06 2.14 0.30
C LYS A 54 -7.06 1.00 0.19
N LEU A 55 -6.66 -0.17 -0.35
CA LEU A 55 -7.54 -1.34 -0.47
C LEU A 55 -8.01 -1.84 0.90
N VAL A 56 -7.10 -1.95 1.88
CA VAL A 56 -7.45 -2.35 3.25
C VAL A 56 -8.35 -1.30 3.92
N GLY A 57 -8.01 -0.01 3.78
CA GLY A 57 -8.80 1.11 4.33
C GLY A 57 -10.20 1.21 3.72
N ASN A 58 -10.35 0.85 2.45
CA ASN A 58 -11.65 0.78 1.76
C ASN A 58 -12.47 -0.48 2.12
N THR A 59 -11.83 -1.50 2.70
CA THR A 59 -12.47 -2.74 3.15
C THR A 59 -12.79 -2.74 4.66
N GLY A 60 -12.27 -1.78 5.41
CA GLY A 60 -12.79 -1.43 6.74
C GLY A 60 -14.00 -0.50 6.63
N PRO A 61 -14.87 -0.39 7.65
CA PRO A 61 -15.80 0.72 7.69
C PRO A 61 -14.96 2.00 7.64
N SER A 62 -15.14 2.76 6.57
CA SER A 62 -14.50 4.05 6.35
C SER A 62 -14.43 4.79 7.69
N PRO A 63 -13.26 5.23 8.18
CA PRO A 63 -13.26 6.26 9.20
C PRO A 63 -13.91 7.46 8.53
N ASP A 64 -15.18 7.62 8.88
CA ASP A 64 -15.96 8.83 8.79
C ASP A 64 -15.03 10.03 8.72
N LEU A 65 -15.26 10.84 7.70
CA LEU A 65 -14.71 12.18 7.53
C LEU A 65 -15.01 13.01 8.80
N ARG A 66 -14.29 12.76 9.89
CA ARG A 66 -14.23 13.61 11.08
C ARG A 66 -13.28 14.78 10.85
N TYR A 67 -13.35 15.37 9.65
CA TYR A 67 -13.09 16.79 9.48
C TYR A 67 -14.35 17.60 9.85
N SER A 68 -14.97 17.23 10.98
CA SER A 68 -15.87 18.09 11.73
C SER A 68 -15.09 18.66 12.91
N ARG A 69 -14.35 19.73 12.66
CA ARG A 69 -13.95 20.71 13.65
C ARG A 69 -13.82 22.02 12.88
N LEU A 70 -14.91 22.77 12.67
CA LEU A 70 -15.41 23.77 13.63
C LEU A 70 -14.22 24.46 14.31
N HIS A 71 -13.70 25.52 13.69
CA HIS A 71 -13.43 26.80 14.34
C HIS A 71 -13.09 27.87 13.30
#